data_AF-A0A966MW63-F1
#
_entry.id   AF-A0A966MW63-F1
#
_cell.length_a   1.000
_cell.length_b   1.000
_cell.length_c   1.000
_cell.angle_alpha   90.00
_cell.angle_beta   90.00
_cell.angle_gamma   90.00
#
_symmetry.space_group_name_H-M   'P 1'
#
loop_
_entity.id
_entity.type
_entity.pdbx_description
1 polymer ?
#
loop_
_entity_poly.entity_id
_entity_poly.type
_entity_poly.pdbx_seq_one_letter_code
_entity_poly.pdbx_strand_id
1 'polypeptide(L)' 'MSPETTSVNRLPMLNIGHLMTISLDGEWNFQLLDRPDQEPSKRWQSIPVPGLWTMINGEQP' A
#
# COMPACT_ATOMS: atom_id res chain seq x y z
N MET A 1 11.57 -9.50 -13.65
CA MET A 1 10.24 -9.08 -14.16
C MET A 1 10.47 -8.36 -15.47
N SER A 2 9.60 -8.56 -16.44
CA SER A 2 9.68 -7.88 -17.73
C SER A 2 8.73 -6.68 -17.77
N PRO A 3 8.97 -5.67 -18.62
CA PRO A 3 8.15 -4.46 -18.68
C PRO A 3 6.66 -4.71 -18.95
N GLU A 4 6.33 -5.80 -19.62
CA GLU A 4 4.95 -6.20 -19.92
C GLU A 4 4.21 -6.84 -18.74
N THR A 5 4.91 -7.13 -17.63
CA THR A 5 4.27 -7.64 -16.41
C THR A 5 3.48 -6.52 -15.73
N THR A 6 2.17 -6.46 -16.02
CA THR A 6 1.26 -5.46 -15.45
C THR A 6 0.59 -5.93 -14.16
N SER A 7 0.51 -7.25 -13.93
CA SER A 7 0.00 -7.83 -12.70
C SER A 7 0.38 -9.30 -12.54
N VAL A 8 0.35 -9.80 -11.30
CA VAL A 8 0.52 -11.23 -10.96
C VAL A 8 -0.64 -11.61 -10.05
N ASN A 9 -1.34 -12.72 -10.34
CA ASN A 9 -2.48 -13.23 -9.58
C ASN A 9 -3.65 -12.26 -9.39
N ARG A 10 -3.74 -11.19 -10.19
CA ARG A 10 -4.89 -10.28 -10.18
C ARG A 10 -6.09 -10.97 -10.82
N LEU A 11 -7.23 -10.95 -10.13
CA LEU A 11 -8.50 -11.40 -10.72
C LEU A 11 -8.93 -10.47 -11.87
N PRO A 12 -9.63 -10.99 -12.90
CA PRO A 12 -10.17 -10.15 -13.97
C PRO A 12 -11.06 -9.03 -13.42
N MET A 13 -11.09 -7.90 -14.12
CA MET A 13 -12.02 -6.81 -13.78
C MET A 13 -13.46 -7.28 -14.04
N LEU A 14 -14.31 -7.13 -13.03
CA LEU A 14 -15.73 -7.50 -13.08
C LEU A 14 -16.59 -6.33 -12.63
N ASN A 15 -17.81 -6.24 -13.15
CA ASN A 15 -18.81 -5.24 -12.75
C ASN A 15 -19.78 -5.80 -11.68
N ILE A 16 -19.27 -6.59 -10.73
CA ILE A 16 -20.09 -7.22 -9.68
C ILE A 16 -20.09 -6.29 -8.46
N GLY A 17 -21.27 -6.00 -7.90
CA GLY A 17 -21.38 -5.26 -6.65
C GLY A 17 -20.90 -6.09 -5.46
N HIS A 18 -19.97 -5.56 -4.67
CA HIS A 18 -19.47 -6.24 -3.47
C HIS A 18 -20.36 -5.89 -2.28
N LEU A 19 -21.39 -6.72 -2.02
CA LEU A 19 -22.38 -6.48 -0.96
C LEU A 19 -21.86 -6.84 0.44
N MET A 20 -20.84 -7.69 0.53
CA MET A 20 -20.20 -8.10 1.78
C MET A 20 -18.75 -7.64 1.78
N THR A 21 -18.49 -6.50 2.43
CA THR A 21 -17.16 -5.90 2.53
C THR A 21 -16.82 -5.59 3.98
N ILE A 22 -15.55 -5.73 4.34
CA ILE A 22 -15.00 -5.27 5.61
C ILE A 22 -14.02 -4.17 5.26
N SER A 23 -14.17 -2.98 5.87
CA SER A 23 -13.16 -1.94 5.76
C SER A 23 -11.92 -2.35 6.54
N LEU A 24 -10.75 -2.14 5.93
CA LEU A 24 -9.45 -2.29 6.57
C LEU A 24 -8.75 -0.94 6.74
N ASP A 25 -9.51 0.15 6.63
CA ASP A 25 -9.02 1.50 6.83
C ASP A 25 -8.61 1.69 8.30
N GLY A 26 -7.54 2.44 8.52
CA GLY A 26 -6.99 2.67 9.86
C GLY A 26 -5.48 2.80 9.86
N GLU A 27 -4.88 2.49 11.00
CA GLU A 27 -3.43 2.58 11.21
C GLU A 27 -2.71 1.31 10.75
N TRP A 28 -1.71 1.49 9.88
CA TRP A 28 -0.93 0.40 9.30
C TRP A 28 0.55 0.56 9.65
N ASN A 29 1.21 -0.56 9.94
CA ASN A 29 2.66 -0.61 10.01
C ASN A 29 3.24 -0.40 8.61
N PHE A 30 4.05 0.65 8.47
CA PHE A 30 4.69 1.05 7.22
C PHE A 30 6.18 1.25 7.41
N GLN A 31 6.96 1.04 6.35
CA GLN A 31 8.37 1.37 6.30
C GLN A 31 8.76 1.83 4.91
N LEU A 32 9.39 3.01 4.82
CA LEU A 32 10.02 3.49 3.60
C LEU A 32 11.48 3.03 3.56
N LEU A 33 11.91 2.48 2.42
CA LEU A 33 13.27 1.99 2.18
C LEU A 33 13.92 2.78 1.04
N ASP A 34 15.25 2.90 1.06
CA ASP A 34 15.99 3.71 0.09
C ASP A 34 16.13 3.04 -1.28
N ARG A 35 16.05 1.70 -1.31
CA ARG A 35 16.24 0.88 -2.51
C ARG A 35 15.31 -0.35 -2.50
N PRO A 36 14.93 -0.90 -3.67
CA PRO A 36 13.95 -1.99 -3.76
C PRO A 36 14.45 -3.35 -3.24
N ASP A 37 15.76 -3.56 -3.18
CA ASP A 37 16.42 -4.80 -2.72
C ASP A 37 16.76 -4.79 -1.22
N GLN A 38 16.47 -3.69 -0.51
CA GLN A 38 16.73 -3.58 0.91
C GLN A 38 15.75 -4.41 1.73
N GLU A 39 16.26 -5.11 2.74
CA GLU A 39 15.42 -5.83 3.69
C GLU A 39 14.70 -4.85 4.64
N PRO A 40 13.41 -5.11 4.97
CA PRO A 40 12.71 -4.38 6.02
C PRO A 40 13.43 -4.49 7.37
N SER A 41 13.43 -3.40 8.13
CA SER A 41 14.04 -3.37 9.46
C SER A 41 13.04 -3.80 10.53
N LYS A 42 13.52 -3.93 11.78
CA LYS A 42 12.63 -4.15 12.93
C LYS A 42 11.86 -2.89 13.35
N ARG A 43 12.20 -1.71 12.82
CA ARG A 43 11.56 -0.44 13.17
C ARG A 43 10.50 -0.10 12.11
N TRP A 44 9.26 -0.07 12.57
CA TRP A 44 8.08 0.28 11.77
C TRP A 44 7.49 1.59 12.30
N GLN A 45 6.93 2.38 11.39
CA GLN A 45 6.09 3.54 11.71
C GLN A 45 4.62 3.18 11.50
N SER A 46 3.72 3.91 12.16
CA SER A 46 2.28 3.82 11.93
C SER A 46 1.85 4.93 10.98
N ILE A 47 1.03 4.62 9.97
CA ILE A 47 0.42 5.60 9.07
C ILE A 47 -1.08 5.32 8.88
N PRO A 48 -1.91 6.34 8.64
CA PRO A 48 -3.31 6.15 8.26
C PRO A 48 -3.42 5.67 6.80
N VAL A 49 -4.26 4.66 6.58
CA VAL A 49 -4.65 4.16 5.25
C VAL A 49 -6.18 4.26 5.12
N PRO A 50 -6.70 4.84 4.02
CA PRO A 50 -5.98 5.43 2.89
C PRO A 50 -5.30 6.76 3.25
N GLY A 51 -4.12 6.98 2.67
CA GLY A 51 -3.30 8.17 2.92
C GLY A 51 -2.13 8.28 1.94
N LEU A 52 -1.53 9.46 1.86
CA LEU A 52 -0.41 9.74 0.96
C LEU A 52 0.88 9.77 1.79
N TRP A 53 1.77 8.79 1.60
CA TRP A 53 2.93 8.58 2.47
C TRP A 53 3.98 9.69 2.41
N THR A 54 3.98 10.53 1.37
CA THR A 54 4.83 11.73 1.28
C THR A 54 4.24 12.94 1.99
N MET A 55 3.06 12.81 2.60
CA MET A 55 2.41 13.88 3.37
C MET A 55 2.42 13.48 4.84
N ILE A 56 3.06 14.28 5.68
CA ILE A 56 3.06 14.07 7.14
C ILE A 56 2.23 15.19 7.74
N ASN A 57 1.12 14.86 8.40
CA ASN A 57 0.19 15.83 9.00
C ASN A 57 -0.40 16.87 8.02
N GLY A 58 -0.45 16.57 6.73
CA GLY A 58 -0.99 17.49 5.73
C GLY A 58 0.05 18.46 5.12
N GLU A 59 1.33 18.29 5.43
CA GLU A 59 2.43 19.03 4.80
C GLU A 59 3.35 18.06 4.03
N GLN A 60 3.88 18.52 2.89
CA GLN A 60 5.00 17.83 2.23
C GLN A 60 6.27 18.12 3.03
N PRO A 61 7.13 17.12 3.29
CA PRO A 61 8.39 17.31 3.99
C PRO A 61 9.34 18.27 3.28
#